data_AF-A0A965JNN8-F1
#
_entry.id   AF-A0A965JNN8-F1
#
_cell.length_a   1.000
_cell.length_b   1.000
_cell.length_c   1.000
_cell.angle_alpha   90.00
_cell.angle_beta   90.00
_cell.angle_gamma   90.00
#
_symmetry.space_group_name_H-M   'P 1'
#
loop_
_entity.id
_entity.type
_entity.pdbx_description
1 polymer ?
#
loop_
_entity_poly.entity_id
_entity_poly.type
_entity_poly.pdbx_seq_one_letter_code
_entity_poly.pdbx_strand_id
1 'polypeptide(L)'
;ARQFQLVSSVGAHAASRNFYLGTKGKVETSLANVGFDRIDILRPGLLRGSRSGPVRIGERIGIALSPLTDMLTPAVLSHYRSIPAACVASALVRLAGAPEAGTFIHQNDEMRAHALTQQR
;
A
#
# COMPACT_ATOMS: atom_id res chain seq x y z
N ALA A 1 -22.28 6.54 -1.77
CA ALA A 1 -21.40 5.99 -0.71
C ALA A 1 -20.38 7.06 -0.36
N ARG A 2 -20.10 7.30 0.93
CA ARG A 2 -19.32 8.49 1.35
C ARG A 2 -17.80 8.30 1.29
N GLN A 3 -17.29 7.07 1.38
CA GLN A 3 -15.86 6.79 1.36
C GLN A 3 -15.55 5.44 0.69
N PHE A 4 -14.44 5.36 -0.05
CA PHE A 4 -13.89 4.12 -0.59
C PHE A 4 -12.40 3.98 -0.21
N GLN A 5 -11.99 2.78 0.21
CA GLN A 5 -10.59 2.48 0.55
C GLN A 5 -10.04 1.39 -0.37
N LEU A 6 -8.93 1.68 -1.06
CA LEU A 6 -8.26 0.76 -1.98
C LEU A 6 -6.92 0.32 -1.41
N VAL A 7 -6.71 -1.00 -1.30
CA VAL A 7 -5.36 -1.57 -1.11
C VAL A 7 -4.70 -1.80 -2.47
N SER A 8 -3.75 -0.91 -2.80
CA SER A 8 -2.97 -0.91 -4.03
C SER A 8 -1.58 -1.52 -3.81
N SER A 9 -0.52 -0.88 -4.32
CA SER A 9 0.88 -1.30 -4.20
C SER A 9 1.80 -0.09 -4.32
N VAL A 10 2.94 -0.14 -3.64
CA VAL A 10 4.06 0.76 -3.94
C VAL A 10 4.42 0.64 -5.43
N GLY A 11 4.73 1.79 -6.07
CA GLY A 11 5.07 1.84 -7.49
C GLY A 11 3.90 1.63 -8.47
N ALA A 12 2.65 1.57 -7.99
CA ALA A 12 1.48 1.54 -8.86
C ALA A 12 1.43 2.78 -9.75
N HIS A 13 1.31 2.57 -11.07
CA HIS A 13 1.26 3.65 -12.05
C HIS A 13 0.58 3.14 -13.33
N ALA A 14 -0.44 3.86 -13.80
CA ALA A 14 -1.24 3.45 -14.96
C ALA A 14 -0.44 3.21 -16.26
N ALA A 15 0.71 3.87 -16.42
CA ALA A 15 1.61 3.76 -17.56
C ALA A 15 2.72 2.69 -17.39
N SER A 16 2.73 1.95 -16.27
CA SER A 16 3.75 0.94 -16.01
C SER A 16 3.69 -0.20 -17.04
N ARG A 17 4.87 -0.62 -17.54
CA ARG A 17 5.01 -1.81 -18.40
C ARG A 17 4.81 -3.12 -17.63
N ASN A 18 4.90 -3.09 -16.29
CA ASN A 18 4.57 -4.22 -15.44
C ASN A 18 3.04 -4.33 -15.32
N PHE A 19 2.46 -5.44 -15.80
CA PHE A 19 1.02 -5.66 -15.81
C PHE A 19 0.35 -5.46 -14.43
N TYR A 20 1.00 -5.91 -13.35
CA TYR A 20 0.47 -5.77 -11.98
C TYR A 20 0.42 -4.29 -11.55
N LEU A 21 1.54 -3.57 -11.68
CA LEU A 21 1.63 -2.16 -11.30
C LEU A 21 0.79 -1.26 -12.21
N GLY A 22 0.71 -1.62 -13.49
CA GLY A 22 -0.14 -0.98 -14.50
C GLY A 22 -1.61 -1.14 -14.17
N THR A 23 -2.05 -2.37 -13.87
CA THR A 23 -3.44 -2.65 -13.47
C THR A 23 -3.81 -1.91 -12.18
N LYS A 24 -2.95 -1.97 -11.16
CA LYS A 24 -3.17 -1.25 -9.89
C LYS A 24 -3.28 0.27 -10.12
N GLY A 25 -2.38 0.85 -10.89
CA GLY A 25 -2.41 2.29 -11.19
C GLY A 25 -3.62 2.71 -12.04
N LYS A 26 -4.06 1.88 -12.99
CA LYS A 26 -5.29 2.15 -13.76
C LYS A 26 -6.53 2.17 -12.86
N VAL A 27 -6.64 1.21 -11.93
CA VAL A 27 -7.74 1.18 -10.95
C VAL A 27 -7.75 2.44 -10.10
N GLU A 28 -6.58 2.90 -9.63
CA GLU A 28 -6.46 4.16 -8.88
C GLU A 28 -6.97 5.36 -9.69
N THR A 29 -6.57 5.48 -10.97
CA THR A 29 -7.03 6.56 -11.84
C THR A 29 -8.54 6.47 -12.11
N SER A 30 -9.08 5.27 -12.33
CA SER A 30 -10.50 5.08 -12.61
C SER A 30 -11.38 5.37 -11.40
N LEU A 31 -10.91 5.10 -10.19
CA LEU A 31 -11.68 5.35 -8.96
C LEU A 31 -12.03 6.83 -8.76
N ALA A 32 -11.17 7.75 -9.20
CA ALA A 32 -11.44 9.19 -9.12
C ALA A 32 -12.74 9.59 -9.86
N ASN A 33 -13.16 8.81 -10.88
CA ASN A 33 -14.33 9.10 -11.68
C ASN A 33 -15.61 8.39 -11.19
N VAL A 34 -15.54 7.58 -10.12
CA VAL A 34 -16.69 6.81 -9.61
C VAL A 34 -17.64 7.68 -8.76
N GLY A 35 -17.15 8.81 -8.23
CA GLY A 35 -17.96 9.77 -7.48
C GLY A 35 -18.11 9.46 -5.99
N PHE A 36 -17.08 8.91 -5.34
CA PHE A 36 -17.02 8.84 -3.88
C PHE A 36 -16.59 10.18 -3.29
N ASP A 37 -17.19 10.61 -2.17
CA ASP A 37 -16.81 11.87 -1.50
C ASP A 37 -15.35 11.82 -0.99
N ARG A 38 -14.90 10.64 -0.56
CA ARG A 38 -13.52 10.37 -0.12
C ARG A 38 -12.97 9.07 -0.70
N ILE A 39 -11.71 9.09 -1.15
CA ILE A 39 -10.98 7.91 -1.62
C ILE A 39 -9.64 7.83 -0.88
N ASP A 40 -9.37 6.73 -0.18
CA ASP A 40 -8.06 6.46 0.42
C ASP A 40 -7.36 5.32 -0.34
N ILE A 41 -6.20 5.60 -0.92
CA ILE A 41 -5.41 4.66 -1.71
C ILE A 41 -4.18 4.29 -0.89
N LEU A 42 -4.14 3.07 -0.38
CA LEU A 42 -3.03 2.55 0.41
C LEU A 42 -2.05 1.85 -0.53
N ARG A 43 -0.78 2.30 -0.57
CA ARG A 43 0.28 1.73 -1.41
C ARG A 43 1.34 1.02 -0.55
N PRO A 44 1.06 -0.20 -0.06
CA PRO A 44 2.01 -0.93 0.76
C PRO A 44 3.18 -1.45 -0.07
N GLY A 45 4.32 -1.61 0.59
CA GLY A 45 5.41 -2.46 0.11
C GLY A 45 5.06 -3.94 0.27
N LEU A 46 6.09 -4.80 0.39
CA LEU A 46 5.86 -6.24 0.49
C LEU A 46 5.09 -6.61 1.77
N LEU A 47 3.91 -7.20 1.63
CA LEU A 47 3.08 -7.61 2.76
C LEU A 47 3.67 -8.82 3.48
N ARG A 48 3.87 -8.72 4.79
CA ARG A 48 4.32 -9.82 5.66
C ARG A 48 3.19 -10.29 6.56
N GLY A 49 3.02 -11.60 6.70
CA GLY A 49 2.03 -12.19 7.60
C GLY A 49 1.86 -13.68 7.31
N SER A 50 1.22 -14.41 8.23
CA SER A 50 0.88 -15.81 8.00
C SER A 50 -0.13 -15.91 6.85
N ARG A 51 0.20 -16.69 5.82
CA ARG A 51 -0.67 -16.90 4.66
C ARG A 51 -0.72 -18.39 4.34
N SER A 52 -1.91 -18.97 4.33
CA SER A 52 -2.18 -20.37 3.99
C SER A 52 -2.51 -20.53 2.50
N GLY A 53 -1.58 -20.16 1.61
CA GLY A 53 -1.76 -20.27 0.16
C GLY A 53 -0.48 -19.98 -0.63
N PRO A 54 -0.49 -20.16 -1.97
CA PRO A 54 0.71 -19.98 -2.78
C PRO A 54 1.27 -18.57 -2.62
N VAL A 55 2.56 -18.55 -2.29
CA VAL A 55 3.46 -17.39 -2.25
C VAL A 55 3.28 -16.63 -3.56
N ARG A 56 2.99 -15.32 -3.50
CA ARG A 56 2.67 -14.55 -4.71
C ARG A 56 3.93 -14.56 -5.57
N ILE A 57 3.87 -15.16 -6.76
CA ILE A 57 5.00 -15.44 -7.69
C ILE A 57 5.89 -14.22 -8.02
N GLY A 58 5.44 -12.99 -7.76
CA GLY A 58 6.28 -11.79 -7.73
C GLY A 58 7.34 -11.73 -6.61
N GLU A 59 7.31 -12.69 -5.66
CA GLU A 59 8.22 -12.81 -4.52
C GLU A 59 9.64 -13.29 -4.90
N ARG A 60 9.90 -13.77 -6.12
CA ARG A 60 11.25 -14.29 -6.46
C ARG A 60 12.29 -13.25 -6.88
N ILE A 61 11.91 -12.04 -7.28
CA ILE A 61 12.90 -11.02 -7.69
C ILE A 61 13.27 -10.10 -6.52
N GLY A 62 12.35 -9.86 -5.58
CA GLY A 62 12.61 -9.04 -4.39
C GLY A 62 13.24 -9.80 -3.21
N ILE A 63 12.83 -11.05 -2.95
CA ILE A 63 13.33 -11.83 -1.81
C ILE A 63 14.76 -12.33 -2.04
N ALA A 64 15.19 -12.50 -3.30
CA ALA A 64 16.57 -12.91 -3.61
C ALA A 64 17.62 -11.82 -3.30
N LEU A 65 17.20 -10.56 -3.09
CA LEU A 65 18.08 -9.41 -2.81
C LEU A 65 17.91 -8.82 -1.41
N SER A 66 16.91 -9.27 -0.64
CA SER A 66 16.42 -8.55 0.55
C SER A 66 17.36 -8.43 1.76
N PRO A 67 18.28 -9.36 2.09
CA PRO A 67 19.10 -9.18 3.29
C PRO A 67 20.15 -8.06 3.13
N LEU A 68 20.61 -7.80 1.90
CA LEU A 68 21.68 -6.83 1.60
C LEU A 68 21.13 -5.43 1.29
N THR A 69 19.92 -5.33 0.75
CA THR A 69 19.35 -4.03 0.36
C THR A 69 18.71 -3.28 1.51
N ASP A 70 18.12 -3.94 2.52
CA ASP A 70 17.41 -3.24 3.61
C ASP A 70 18.32 -2.33 4.45
N MET A 71 19.63 -2.64 4.55
CA MET A 71 20.63 -1.80 5.25
C MET A 71 21.19 -0.66 4.36
N LEU A 72 21.09 -0.78 3.04
CA LEU A 72 21.57 0.21 2.07
C LEU A 72 20.43 1.00 1.40
N THR A 73 19.17 0.71 1.74
CA THR A 73 17.99 1.37 1.16
C THR A 73 17.98 2.82 1.65
N PRO A 74 18.25 3.82 0.78
CA PRO A 74 18.21 5.22 1.15
C PRO A 74 16.81 5.57 1.67
N ALA A 75 16.69 6.59 2.52
CA ALA A 75 15.39 7.05 3.03
C ALA A 75 14.37 7.28 1.89
N VAL A 76 14.83 7.67 0.70
CA VAL A 76 14.03 7.80 -0.54
C VAL A 76 13.26 6.54 -0.95
N LEU A 77 13.73 5.34 -0.58
CA LEU A 77 13.10 4.07 -0.95
C LEU A 77 12.39 3.39 0.23
N SER A 78 12.22 4.09 1.36
CA SER A 78 11.55 3.55 2.56
C SER A 78 10.14 3.02 2.28
N HIS A 79 9.43 3.62 1.31
CA HIS A 79 8.10 3.18 0.90
C HIS A 79 8.05 1.76 0.30
N TYR A 80 9.17 1.23 -0.17
CA TYR A 80 9.27 -0.14 -0.71
C TYR A 80 9.47 -1.21 0.36
N ARG A 81 9.78 -0.82 1.60
CA ARG A 81 10.08 -1.75 2.69
C ARG A 81 8.91 -2.70 2.94
N SER A 82 9.22 -3.90 3.39
CA SER A 82 8.18 -4.86 3.76
C SER A 82 7.31 -4.31 4.90
N ILE A 83 5.99 -4.54 4.91
CA ILE A 83 5.05 -4.04 5.94
C ILE A 83 4.16 -5.19 6.45
N PRO A 84 3.93 -5.35 7.77
CA PRO A 84 3.00 -6.35 8.27
C PRO A 84 1.57 -6.13 7.74
N ALA A 85 0.87 -7.18 7.35
CA ALA A 85 -0.52 -7.07 6.89
C ALA A 85 -1.44 -6.46 7.96
N ALA A 86 -1.19 -6.78 9.24
CA ALA A 86 -1.88 -6.17 10.37
C ALA A 86 -1.70 -4.64 10.43
N CYS A 87 -0.53 -4.13 10.03
CA CYS A 87 -0.27 -2.69 9.99
C CYS A 87 -1.15 -1.98 8.95
N VAL A 88 -1.30 -2.58 7.77
CA VAL A 88 -2.18 -2.07 6.71
C VAL A 88 -3.66 -2.13 7.15
N ALA A 89 -4.06 -3.23 7.79
CA ALA A 89 -5.41 -3.36 8.35
C ALA A 89 -5.70 -2.28 9.41
N SER A 90 -4.77 -2.02 10.32
CA SER A 90 -4.91 -0.95 11.31
C SER A 90 -5.02 0.43 10.66
N ALA A 91 -4.28 0.69 9.57
CA ALA A 91 -4.40 1.94 8.84
C ALA A 91 -5.78 2.08 8.17
N LEU A 92 -6.31 1.02 7.53
CA LEU A 92 -7.66 1.01 6.96
C LEU A 92 -8.72 1.37 8.00
N VAL A 93 -8.68 0.70 9.16
CA VAL A 93 -9.63 0.94 10.26
C VAL A 93 -9.55 2.38 10.77
N ARG A 94 -8.34 2.94 10.89
CA ARG A 94 -8.15 4.32 11.35
C ARG A 94 -8.64 5.38 10.37
N LEU A 95 -8.48 5.12 9.08
CA LEU A 95 -8.93 6.03 8.03
C LEU A 95 -10.44 5.96 7.81
N ALA A 96 -11.11 4.90 8.29
CA ALA A 96 -12.55 4.73 8.11
C ALA A 96 -13.32 5.81 8.86
N GLY A 97 -14.21 6.50 8.14
CA GLY A 97 -15.03 7.59 8.71
C GLY A 97 -14.28 8.92 8.88
N ALA A 98 -13.06 9.05 8.35
CA ALA A 98 -12.33 10.31 8.34
C ALA A 98 -13.14 11.41 7.62
N PRO A 99 -13.24 12.62 8.20
CA PRO A 99 -14.22 13.62 7.79
C PRO A 99 -13.84 14.38 6.51
N GLU A 100 -12.57 14.35 6.11
CA GLU A 100 -12.10 15.13 4.96
C GLU A 100 -12.51 14.48 3.63
N ALA A 101 -13.09 15.25 2.73
CA ALA A 101 -13.36 14.83 1.36
C ALA A 101 -12.10 14.91 0.48
N GLY A 102 -12.06 14.12 -0.59
CA GLY A 102 -10.96 14.12 -1.56
C GLY A 102 -10.25 12.77 -1.72
N THR A 103 -9.15 12.77 -2.46
CA THR A 103 -8.34 11.56 -2.72
C THR A 103 -7.02 11.64 -1.98
N PHE A 104 -6.74 10.64 -1.16
CA PHE A 104 -5.54 10.55 -0.32
C PHE A 104 -4.74 9.30 -0.68
N ILE A 105 -3.43 9.46 -0.88
CA ILE A 105 -2.53 8.33 -1.13
C ILE A 105 -1.67 8.13 0.12
N HIS A 106 -1.78 6.94 0.71
CA HIS A 106 -1.07 6.55 1.93
C HIS A 106 0.09 5.63 1.59
N GLN A 107 1.31 6.12 1.74
CA GLN A 107 2.54 5.35 1.52
C GLN A 107 2.84 4.46 2.73
N ASN A 108 3.81 3.57 2.57
CA ASN A 108 4.21 2.59 3.57
C ASN A 108 4.50 3.19 4.95
N ASP A 109 5.27 4.28 4.99
CA ASP A 109 5.71 4.87 6.25
C ASP A 109 4.56 5.55 7.00
N GLU A 110 3.61 6.14 6.26
CA GLU A 110 2.39 6.72 6.82
C GLU A 110 1.51 5.63 7.44
N MET A 111 1.31 4.50 6.74
CA MET A 111 0.62 3.34 7.29
C MET A 111 1.29 2.79 8.55
N ARG A 112 2.63 2.81 8.61
CA ARG A 112 3.40 2.40 9.78
C ARG A 112 3.22 3.36 10.95
N ALA A 113 3.21 4.66 10.69
CA ALA A 113 2.91 5.67 11.71
C ALA A 113 1.53 5.44 12.33
N HIS A 114 0.51 5.12 11.52
CA HIS A 114 -0.83 4.80 12.02
C HIS A 114 -0.88 3.56 12.92
N ALA A 115 -0.01 2.56 12.71
CA ALA A 115 0.02 1.36 13.53
C ALA A 115 0.77 1.53 14.85
N LEU A 116 1.84 2.35 14.89
CA LEU A 116 2.63 2.58 16.10
C LEU A 116 1.84 3.33 17.20
N THR A 117 0.87 4.15 16.82
CA THR A 117 -0.01 4.84 17.78
C THR A 117 -1.02 3.92 18.47
N GLN A 118 -1.12 2.62 18.11
CA GLN A 118 -2.00 1.65 18.79
C GLN A 118 -1.33 0.90 19.96
N GLN A 119 -0.02 1.11 20.20
CA GLN A 119 0.73 0.42 21.26
C GLN A 119 1.02 1.29 22.50
N ARG A 120 0.31 2.42 22.68
CA ARG A 120 0.38 3.25 23.89
C ARG A 120 -0.99 3.40 24.52
#